data_AF-K6B8B3-F1
#
_entry.id   AF-K6B8B3-F1
#
_cell.length_a   1.000
_cell.length_b   1.000
_cell.length_c   1.000
_cell.angle_alpha   90.00
_cell.angle_beta   90.00
_cell.angle_gamma   90.00
#
_symmetry.space_group_name_H-M   'P 1'
#
loop_
_entity.id
_entity.type
_entity.pdbx_description
1 polymer ?
#
loop_
_entity_poly.entity_id
_entity_poly.type
_entity_poly.pdbx_seq_one_letter_code
_entity_poly.pdbx_strand_id
1 'polypeptide(L)'
;METQNQYPQRDYSEIISLAHQVIDLPVRKAQMLLKNLDLCMITYTWNDVSQITLEVVFKTSTLTCLFNQNDICEAVYLFLTDNKDLMKYISHCVKTYTYDFLLDGWTTDKCHISICRSENQGCFLLILPLKKIL
;
A
#
# COMPACT_ATOMS: atom_id res chain seq x y z
N MET A 1 -5.83 -12.12 -30.83
CA MET A 1 -4.70 -11.31 -30.34
C MET A 1 -4.91 -11.13 -28.86
N GLU A 2 -4.22 -11.93 -28.05
CA GLU A 2 -4.20 -11.75 -26.60
C GLU A 2 -3.30 -10.56 -26.29
N THR A 3 -3.85 -9.50 -25.71
CA THR A 3 -3.06 -8.40 -25.15
C THR A 3 -2.26 -8.95 -23.97
N GLN A 4 -0.96 -9.16 -24.18
CA GLN A 4 -0.03 -9.51 -23.12
C GLN A 4 -0.08 -8.44 -22.02
N ASN A 5 -0.21 -8.90 -20.77
CA ASN A 5 -0.33 -8.13 -19.52
C ASN A 5 0.28 -6.72 -19.56
N GLN A 6 -0.58 -5.72 -19.47
CA GLN A 6 -0.28 -4.31 -19.70
C GLN A 6 0.30 -3.57 -18.47
N TYR A 7 0.39 -4.22 -17.31
CA TYR A 7 0.82 -3.61 -16.05
C TYR A 7 2.33 -3.77 -15.79
N PRO A 8 2.98 -2.77 -15.16
CA PRO A 8 4.39 -2.86 -14.83
C PRO A 8 4.67 -4.03 -13.88
N GLN A 9 5.71 -4.80 -14.20
CA GLN A 9 6.29 -5.79 -13.29
C GLN A 9 7.36 -5.10 -12.44
N ARG A 10 7.16 -5.08 -11.12
CA ARG A 10 8.14 -4.58 -10.15
C ARG A 10 8.46 -5.66 -9.13
N ASP A 11 9.64 -5.57 -8.54
CA ASP A 11 10.00 -6.40 -7.39
C ASP A 11 9.16 -5.99 -6.16
N TYR A 12 8.86 -6.96 -5.32
CA TYR A 12 8.09 -6.80 -4.08
C TYR A 12 8.74 -5.78 -3.15
N SER A 13 10.08 -5.73 -3.15
CA SER A 13 10.88 -4.75 -2.41
C SER A 13 10.62 -3.31 -2.89
N GLU A 14 10.51 -3.09 -4.21
CA GLU A 14 10.21 -1.78 -4.79
C GLU A 14 8.79 -1.33 -4.43
N ILE A 15 7.82 -2.24 -4.46
CA ILE A 15 6.42 -1.92 -4.15
C ILE A 15 6.27 -1.54 -2.67
N ILE A 16 6.91 -2.27 -1.75
CA ILE A 16 6.94 -1.90 -0.33
C ILE A 16 7.67 -0.56 -0.14
N SER A 17 8.77 -0.32 -0.85
CA SER A 17 9.48 0.95 -0.81
C SER A 17 8.62 2.13 -1.26
N LEU A 18 7.80 1.96 -2.32
CA LEU A 18 6.84 2.97 -2.73
C LEU A 18 5.82 3.25 -1.64
N ALA A 19 5.29 2.21 -0.98
CA ALA A 19 4.36 2.36 0.13
C ALA A 19 4.99 3.16 1.30
N HIS A 20 6.24 2.89 1.66
CA HIS A 20 6.95 3.68 2.68
C HIS A 20 7.14 5.14 2.28
N GLN A 21 7.39 5.41 1.00
CA GLN A 21 7.66 6.77 0.52
C GLN A 21 6.41 7.64 0.48
N VAL A 22 5.21 7.06 0.28
CA VAL A 22 3.96 7.81 0.18
C VAL A 22 3.28 8.05 1.52
N ILE A 23 3.54 7.22 2.54
CA ILE A 23 3.05 7.44 3.90
C ILE A 23 3.47 8.83 4.41
N ASP A 24 2.56 9.51 5.11
CA ASP A 24 2.72 10.88 5.62
C ASP A 24 2.94 11.96 4.54
N LEU A 25 2.80 11.62 3.25
CA LEU A 25 2.83 12.63 2.17
C LEU A 25 1.46 13.23 1.90
N PRO A 26 1.39 14.54 1.60
CA PRO A 26 0.22 15.16 1.00
C PRO A 26 -0.14 14.53 -0.36
N VAL A 27 -1.44 14.50 -0.71
CA VAL A 27 -1.98 13.97 -1.99
C VAL A 27 -1.14 14.41 -3.19
N ARG A 28 -0.87 15.72 -3.34
CA ARG A 28 -0.11 16.25 -4.48
C ARG A 28 1.32 15.71 -4.55
N LYS A 29 1.98 15.52 -3.41
CA LYS A 29 3.35 14.97 -3.38
C LYS A 29 3.34 13.48 -3.70
N ALA A 30 2.37 12.73 -3.19
CA ALA A 30 2.20 11.32 -3.54
C ALA A 30 1.92 11.14 -5.05
N GLN A 31 1.04 11.97 -5.63
CA GLN A 31 0.79 11.99 -7.08
C GLN A 31 2.07 12.27 -7.88
N MET A 32 2.85 13.28 -7.48
CA MET A 32 4.12 13.60 -8.17
C MET A 32 5.14 12.47 -8.08
N LEU A 33 5.20 11.76 -6.95
CA LEU A 33 6.08 10.61 -6.76
C LEU A 33 5.66 9.44 -7.66
N LEU A 34 4.36 9.22 -7.83
CA LEU A 34 3.80 8.10 -8.59
C LEU A 34 3.46 8.43 -10.05
N LYS A 35 3.75 9.66 -10.52
CA LYS A 35 3.28 10.20 -11.81
C LYS A 35 3.63 9.39 -13.07
N ASN A 36 4.66 8.55 -13.01
CA ASN A 36 5.13 7.74 -14.12
C ASN A 36 4.56 6.30 -14.09
N LEU A 37 3.64 6.03 -13.16
CA LEU A 37 2.93 4.76 -13.02
C LEU A 37 1.47 4.95 -13.45
N ASP A 38 0.79 3.85 -13.76
CA ASP A 38 -0.65 3.85 -14.04
C ASP A 38 -1.40 4.17 -12.74
N LEU A 39 -1.77 5.45 -12.61
CA LEU A 39 -2.28 6.06 -11.41
C LEU A 39 -3.79 6.34 -11.54
N CYS A 40 -4.59 5.80 -10.63
CA CYS A 40 -6.00 6.12 -10.50
C CYS A 40 -6.23 6.95 -9.25
N MET A 41 -6.99 8.03 -9.36
CA MET A 41 -7.46 8.80 -8.20
C MET A 41 -8.95 8.61 -8.05
N ILE A 42 -9.37 8.17 -6.87
CA ILE A 42 -10.79 7.96 -6.55
C ILE A 42 -11.14 8.96 -5.44
N THR A 43 -12.23 9.69 -5.65
CA THR A 43 -12.80 10.56 -4.62
C THR A 43 -14.19 10.05 -4.31
N TYR A 44 -14.39 9.61 -3.07
CA TYR A 44 -15.68 9.18 -2.57
C TYR A 44 -16.22 10.24 -1.63
N THR A 45 -17.40 10.77 -1.92
CA THR A 45 -18.06 11.78 -1.09
C THR A 45 -19.35 11.21 -0.53
N TRP A 46 -19.48 11.25 0.80
CA TRP A 46 -20.67 10.80 1.51
C TRP A 46 -20.95 11.71 2.71
N ASN A 47 -22.17 12.24 2.80
CA ASN A 47 -22.60 13.17 3.85
C ASN A 47 -21.60 14.34 4.06
N ASP A 48 -21.24 15.03 2.98
CA ASP A 48 -20.28 16.15 2.96
C ASP A 48 -18.85 15.80 3.42
N VAL A 49 -18.55 14.52 3.66
CA VAL A 49 -17.20 14.02 3.92
C VAL A 49 -16.66 13.40 2.64
N SER A 50 -15.54 13.93 2.15
CA SER A 50 -14.81 13.37 1.02
C SER A 50 -13.62 12.55 1.52
N GLN A 51 -13.45 11.36 0.97
CA GLN A 51 -12.28 10.50 1.15
C GLN A 51 -11.60 10.34 -0.21
N ILE A 52 -10.29 10.57 -0.23
CA ILE A 52 -9.47 10.42 -1.43
C ILE A 52 -8.66 9.14 -1.28
N THR A 53 -8.62 8.35 -2.34
CA THR A 53 -7.62 7.29 -2.51
C THR A 53 -6.81 7.50 -3.78
N LEU A 54 -5.58 7.02 -3.75
CA LEU A 54 -4.68 7.00 -4.89
C LEU A 54 -4.20 5.58 -5.11
N GLU A 55 -4.46 5.02 -6.28
CA GLU A 55 -4.19 3.62 -6.58
C GLU A 55 -3.16 3.49 -7.70
N VAL A 56 -2.23 2.55 -7.53
CA VAL A 56 -1.29 2.12 -8.57
C VAL A 56 -1.45 0.62 -8.75
N VAL A 57 -1.74 0.22 -9.98
CA VAL A 57 -1.94 -1.19 -10.33
C VAL A 57 -0.64 -1.77 -10.88
N PHE A 58 -0.13 -2.81 -10.22
CA PHE A 58 0.97 -3.64 -10.69
C PHE A 58 0.42 -5.00 -11.15
N LYS A 59 1.25 -5.76 -11.87
CA LYS A 59 0.88 -7.10 -12.36
C LYS A 59 0.41 -8.08 -11.27
N THR A 60 0.92 -7.95 -10.05
CA THR A 60 0.68 -8.89 -8.93
C THR A 60 -0.06 -8.26 -7.75
N SER A 61 -0.32 -6.96 -7.79
CA SER A 61 -0.86 -6.24 -6.65
C SER A 61 -1.33 -4.84 -6.99
N THR A 62 -2.23 -4.29 -6.19
CA THR A 62 -2.65 -2.88 -6.23
C THR A 62 -2.21 -2.19 -4.94
N LEU A 63 -1.45 -1.10 -5.08
CA LEU A 63 -1.08 -0.22 -3.97
C LEU A 63 -2.10 0.91 -3.89
N THR A 64 -2.84 0.98 -2.79
CA THR A 64 -3.88 1.98 -2.54
C THR A 64 -3.48 2.85 -1.34
N CYS A 65 -3.19 4.12 -1.59
CA CYS A 65 -2.97 5.14 -0.56
C CYS A 65 -4.32 5.70 -0.11
N LEU A 66 -4.58 5.66 1.19
CA LEU A 66 -5.74 6.29 1.81
C LEU A 66 -5.34 7.66 2.38
N PHE A 67 -6.09 8.71 2.07
CA PHE A 67 -5.84 10.05 2.59
C PHE A 67 -6.87 10.45 3.63
N ASN A 68 -6.39 11.08 4.69
CA ASN A 68 -7.24 11.65 5.74
C ASN A 68 -7.82 13.01 5.33
N GLN A 69 -8.59 13.63 6.24
CA GLN A 69 -9.21 14.94 6.04
C GLN A 69 -8.21 16.10 5.85
N ASN A 70 -6.93 15.89 6.17
CA ASN A 70 -5.85 16.87 5.95
C ASN A 70 -5.10 16.59 4.63
N ASP A 71 -5.64 15.73 3.76
CA ASP A 71 -5.02 15.26 2.52
C ASP A 71 -3.65 14.60 2.72
N ILE A 72 -3.41 14.01 3.89
CA ILE A 72 -2.17 13.26 4.20
C ILE A 72 -2.42 11.77 4.06
N CYS A 73 -1.51 11.06 3.37
CA CYS A 73 -1.58 9.61 3.24
C CYS A 73 -1.38 8.97 4.61
N GLU A 74 -2.44 8.32 5.08
CA GLU A 74 -2.60 7.93 6.47
C GLU A 74 -2.50 6.41 6.67
N ALA A 75 -2.67 5.67 5.57
CA ALA A 75 -2.50 4.24 5.44
C ALA A 75 -2.24 3.89 3.97
N VAL A 76 -1.50 2.79 3.75
CA VAL A 76 -1.37 2.18 2.43
C VAL A 76 -1.82 0.73 2.53
N TYR A 77 -2.71 0.34 1.62
CA TYR A 77 -3.17 -1.02 1.43
C TYR A 77 -2.46 -1.61 0.23
N LEU A 78 -1.95 -2.82 0.37
CA LEU A 78 -1.38 -3.57 -0.74
C LEU A 78 -2.19 -4.84 -0.98
N PHE A 79 -3.17 -4.71 -1.87
CA PHE A 79 -4.04 -5.80 -2.28
C PHE A 79 -3.32 -6.70 -3.27
N LEU A 80 -3.36 -8.02 -3.04
CA LEU A 80 -2.65 -8.99 -3.86
C LEU A 80 -3.59 -9.60 -4.89
N THR A 81 -3.10 -9.84 -6.10
CA THR A 81 -3.90 -10.50 -7.15
C THR A 81 -4.07 -11.99 -6.88
N ASP A 82 -3.07 -12.66 -6.31
CA ASP A 82 -3.11 -14.05 -5.88
C ASP A 82 -2.41 -14.20 -4.52
N ASN A 83 -2.98 -14.99 -3.61
CA ASN A 83 -2.39 -15.32 -2.31
C ASN A 83 -1.00 -15.98 -2.43
N LYS A 84 -0.65 -16.57 -3.58
CA LYS A 84 0.71 -17.08 -3.81
C LYS A 84 1.78 -16.00 -3.77
N ASP A 85 1.44 -14.74 -4.08
CA ASP A 85 2.38 -13.62 -4.01
C ASP A 85 2.59 -13.15 -2.57
N LEU A 86 1.66 -13.44 -1.65
CA LEU A 86 1.78 -13.09 -0.23
C LEU A 86 3.08 -13.64 0.38
N MET A 87 3.40 -14.89 0.09
CA MET A 87 4.61 -15.52 0.64
C MET A 87 5.89 -14.82 0.21
N LYS A 88 5.90 -14.15 -0.95
CA LYS A 88 7.06 -13.40 -1.44
C LYS A 88 7.20 -12.07 -0.71
N TYR A 89 6.09 -11.37 -0.46
CA TYR A 89 6.06 -10.19 0.39
C TYR A 89 6.49 -10.51 1.83
N ILE A 90 5.97 -11.59 2.42
CA ILE A 90 6.38 -12.07 3.74
C ILE A 90 7.88 -12.39 3.76
N SER A 91 8.37 -13.14 2.76
CA SER A 91 9.79 -13.50 2.66
C SER A 91 10.69 -12.27 2.62
N HIS A 92 10.28 -11.23 1.89
CA HIS A 92 10.98 -9.96 1.87
C HIS A 92 10.95 -9.28 3.25
N CYS A 93 9.79 -9.16 3.88
CA CYS A 93 9.66 -8.51 5.19
C CYS A 93 10.49 -9.21 6.27
N VAL A 94 10.44 -10.55 6.35
CA VAL A 94 11.23 -11.36 7.29
C VAL A 94 12.73 -11.14 7.13
N LYS A 95 13.20 -10.95 5.90
CA LYS A 95 14.64 -10.75 5.62
C LYS A 95 15.10 -9.31 5.88
N THR A 96 14.19 -8.34 5.84
CA THR A 96 14.54 -6.92 5.74
C THR A 96 14.20 -6.14 7.01
N TYR A 97 13.14 -6.51 7.72
CA TYR A 97 12.57 -5.72 8.80
C TYR A 97 12.47 -6.53 10.09
N THR A 98 12.44 -5.82 11.23
CA THR A 98 12.29 -6.43 12.54
C THR A 98 10.82 -6.74 12.81
N TYR A 99 10.52 -7.98 13.19
CA TYR A 99 9.17 -8.34 13.64
C TYR A 99 8.94 -7.81 15.05
N ASP A 100 7.84 -7.08 15.25
CA ASP A 100 7.35 -6.64 16.55
C ASP A 100 6.16 -7.51 16.95
N PHE A 101 6.34 -8.31 18.00
CA PHE A 101 5.32 -9.21 18.50
C PHE A 101 4.13 -8.51 19.16
N LEU A 102 4.31 -7.28 19.66
CA LEU A 102 3.22 -6.52 20.28
C LEU A 102 2.31 -5.90 19.22
N LEU A 103 2.90 -5.48 18.09
CA LEU A 103 2.17 -4.89 16.98
C LEU A 103 1.67 -5.93 15.96
N ASP A 104 2.11 -7.17 16.09
CA ASP A 104 1.83 -8.28 15.18
C ASP A 104 2.17 -7.96 13.72
N GLY A 105 3.41 -7.52 13.50
CA GLY A 105 3.89 -7.17 12.17
C GLY A 105 5.34 -6.75 12.15
N TRP A 106 5.79 -6.26 11.00
CA TRP A 106 7.16 -5.77 10.81
C TRP A 106 7.23 -4.26 11.00
N THR A 107 8.29 -3.80 11.64
CA THR A 107 8.54 -2.37 11.86
C THR A 107 9.73 -1.89 11.04
N THR A 108 9.62 -0.66 10.56
CA THR A 108 10.71 0.10 9.95
C THR A 108 11.02 1.33 10.81
N ASP A 109 11.82 2.27 10.32
CA ASP A 109 12.04 3.56 10.99
C ASP A 109 10.79 4.46 10.99
N LYS A 110 9.84 4.22 10.06
CA LYS A 110 8.68 5.08 9.84
C LYS A 110 7.35 4.35 9.91
N CYS A 111 7.30 3.08 9.53
CA CYS A 111 6.07 2.36 9.30
C CYS A 111 6.01 1.03 10.04
N HIS A 112 4.78 0.60 10.26
CA HIS A 112 4.44 -0.76 10.63
C HIS A 112 3.77 -1.44 9.43
N ILE A 113 4.12 -2.69 9.18
CA ILE A 113 3.59 -3.52 8.10
C ILE A 113 2.94 -4.74 8.74
N SER A 114 1.62 -4.87 8.61
CA SER A 114 0.87 -6.04 9.08
C SER A 114 0.21 -6.78 7.92
N ILE A 115 -0.10 -8.05 8.13
CA ILE A 115 -0.93 -8.82 7.22
C ILE A 115 -2.35 -8.76 7.76
N CYS A 116 -3.28 -8.30 6.94
CA CYS A 116 -4.68 -8.25 7.28
C CYS A 116 -5.47 -9.21 6.38
N ARG A 117 -6.62 -9.65 6.86
CA ARG A 117 -7.55 -10.51 6.12
C ARG A 117 -8.93 -9.88 6.08
N SER A 118 -9.52 -9.87 4.90
CA SER A 118 -10.91 -9.48 4.66
C SER A 118 -11.67 -10.65 4.06
N GLU A 119 -12.94 -10.83 4.43
CA GLU A 119 -13.80 -11.89 3.89
C GLU A 119 -13.94 -11.80 2.36
N ASN A 120 -14.00 -10.58 1.83
CA ASN A 120 -14.28 -10.34 0.41
C ASN A 120 -13.01 -10.13 -0.44
N GLN A 121 -11.89 -9.73 0.18
CA GLN A 121 -10.67 -9.35 -0.54
C GLN A 121 -9.47 -10.26 -0.24
N GLY A 122 -9.62 -11.27 0.61
CA GLY A 122 -8.53 -12.16 0.98
C GLY A 122 -7.48 -11.48 1.85
N CYS A 123 -6.22 -11.89 1.72
CA CYS A 123 -5.11 -11.33 2.47
C CYS A 123 -4.49 -10.12 1.75
N PHE A 124 -4.15 -9.09 2.51
CA PHE A 124 -3.45 -7.91 2.02
C PHE A 124 -2.44 -7.42 3.06
N LEU A 125 -1.48 -6.60 2.63
CA LEU A 125 -0.60 -5.92 3.57
C LEU A 125 -1.19 -4.55 3.90
N LEU A 126 -1.22 -4.21 5.18
CA LEU A 126 -1.57 -2.89 5.68
C LEU A 126 -0.30 -2.22 6.19
N ILE A 127 -0.03 -1.02 5.68
CA ILE A 127 1.15 -0.24 6.03
C ILE A 127 0.69 1.06 6.66
N LEU A 128 1.12 1.30 7.89
CA LEU A 128 0.68 2.42 8.72
C LEU A 128 1.91 3.19 9.24
N PRO A 129 1.82 4.51 9.45
CA PRO A 129 2.87 5.26 10.13
C PRO A 129 2.97 4.82 11.61
N LEU A 130 4.18 4.61 12.12
CA LEU A 130 4.40 4.15 13.50
C LEU A 130 3.80 5.08 14.56
N LYS A 131 3.81 6.40 14.30
CA LYS A 131 3.24 7.43 15.20
C LYS A 131 1.75 7.29 15.46
N LYS A 132 1.04 6.47 14.67
CA LYS A 132 -0.39 6.22 14.86
C LYS A 132 -0.68 4.97 15.71
N ILE A 133 0.36 4.18 16.01
CA ILE A 133 0.23 2.88 16.67
C ILE A 133 0.78 2.95 18.11
N LEU A 134 1.81 3.79 18.32
CA LEU A 134 2.38 4.14 19.63
C LEU A 134 1.73 5.40 20.20
#